data_AF-A0A1I4GI60-F1
#
_entry.id   AF-A0A1I4GI60-F1
#
_cell.length_a   1.000
_cell.length_b   1.000
_cell.length_c   1.000
_cell.angle_alpha   90.00
_cell.angle_beta   90.00
_cell.angle_gamma   90.00
#
_symmetry.space_group_name_H-M   'P 1'
#
loop_
_entity.id
_entity.type
_entity.pdbx_description
1 polymer ?
#
loop_
_entity_poly.entity_id
_entity_poly.type
_entity_poly.pdbx_seq_one_letter_code
_entity_poly.pdbx_strand_id
1 'polypeptide(L)'
;MLLIVRTLRGRLRSESGSALIAVLGVMMVGLILTTLVATSVVSAAGTSASTRSGVQAQAAADAGIAAARAGLYTPGNCAAQPSPGTYTSTGTLTYTVTVQFDAGSGWQAGCPTSTTSRIRLLSTGTPQSPAMAGSTTPRTRTVEAIYNWLIPGPTPSGTSVNLYSGGEVEANSSFDLSESGGLVVQNGNLLCNKNNSVFNGNVTVAGNSPNGNLTFSATCAVNGDVAVQNTATLGSGTVNGDLTAGAVSPNPPGSHVTGTYTQGSIAPPTAPWVDVTYTPSDWRDSTGAQFAVKVAPTDTPCSFVNGNLGGPSGSPIIVNMLGCVGGPSAGNNTTVALTSDVVIFANQFNFTTVNGLQFTSSSSAVHRLWFITPDNVADHKPTCNTAPAATDPAHQDDFNVKNTLTASDVIQTTNAVQAMLYTPCALVTKNNLTWNGQIYTGSYSTIVNNPVYTYDQVGIAGYDLSTGAVIPPLLSPQPGTLISDRDLAGG
;
A
#
# COMPACT_ATOMS: atom_id res chain seq x y z
N MET A 1 -57.78 80.74 -80.45
CA MET A 1 -57.99 79.49 -79.67
C MET A 1 -56.64 79.13 -79.04
N LEU A 2 -56.06 79.91 -78.12
CA LEU A 2 -56.49 80.35 -76.79
C LEU A 2 -56.73 79.19 -75.81
N LEU A 3 -55.87 79.16 -74.79
CA LEU A 3 -55.87 78.37 -73.55
C LEU A 3 -55.31 76.93 -73.60
N ILE A 4 -54.49 76.61 -72.58
CA ILE A 4 -53.87 75.31 -72.21
C ILE A 4 -52.35 75.18 -72.49
N VAL A 5 -51.54 76.21 -72.17
CA VAL A 5 -50.06 76.03 -72.03
C VAL A 5 -49.49 76.82 -70.83
N ARG A 6 -50.22 76.92 -69.71
CA ARG A 6 -49.74 77.76 -68.58
C ARG A 6 -49.81 77.16 -67.17
N THR A 7 -49.96 75.84 -67.02
CA THR A 7 -50.09 75.19 -65.69
C THR A 7 -49.21 73.95 -65.48
N LEU A 8 -48.04 73.84 -66.13
CA LEU A 8 -47.11 72.71 -65.92
C LEU A 8 -45.63 73.12 -65.78
N ARG A 9 -45.34 74.27 -65.16
CA ARG A 9 -43.94 74.70 -64.89
C ARG A 9 -43.60 75.03 -63.44
N GLY A 10 -44.51 74.73 -62.50
CA GLY A 10 -44.38 75.14 -61.08
C GLY A 10 -44.07 74.03 -60.06
N ARG A 11 -43.88 72.76 -60.46
CA ARG A 11 -43.76 71.64 -59.49
C ARG A 11 -42.44 70.86 -59.51
N LEU A 12 -41.40 71.32 -60.22
CA LEU A 12 -40.12 70.59 -60.33
C LEU A 12 -38.93 71.29 -59.65
N ARG A 13 -39.16 72.28 -58.77
CA ARG A 13 -38.08 73.03 -58.10
C ARG A 13 -38.03 72.89 -56.57
N SER A 14 -38.63 71.84 -55.99
CA SER A 14 -38.65 71.64 -54.53
C SER A 14 -38.41 70.19 -54.06
N GLU A 15 -37.63 69.40 -54.78
CA GLU A 15 -37.31 68.00 -54.40
C GLU A 15 -35.80 67.75 -54.17
N SER A 16 -34.93 68.74 -54.45
CA SER A 16 -33.47 68.59 -54.31
C SER A 16 -33.01 68.46 -52.85
N GLY A 17 -33.83 68.92 -51.89
CA GLY A 17 -33.56 68.80 -50.46
C GLY A 17 -34.08 67.49 -49.84
N SER A 18 -35.24 66.98 -50.28
CA SER A 18 -35.82 65.71 -49.84
C SER A 18 -35.01 64.50 -50.31
N ALA A 19 -34.52 64.53 -51.55
CA ALA A 19 -33.66 63.48 -52.10
C ALA A 19 -32.32 63.35 -51.36
N LEU A 20 -31.73 64.47 -50.92
CA LEU A 20 -30.45 64.46 -50.20
C LEU A 20 -30.60 63.94 -48.76
N ILE A 21 -31.71 64.26 -48.10
CA ILE A 21 -32.05 63.72 -46.76
C ILE A 21 -32.35 62.22 -46.84
N ALA A 22 -33.04 61.74 -47.90
CA ALA A 22 -33.31 60.32 -48.09
C ALA A 22 -32.01 59.51 -48.30
N VAL A 23 -31.07 60.02 -49.09
CA VAL A 23 -29.77 59.36 -49.31
C VAL A 23 -28.93 59.35 -48.02
N LEU A 24 -28.89 60.45 -47.27
CA LEU A 24 -28.20 60.49 -45.98
C LEU A 24 -28.83 59.53 -44.96
N GLY A 25 -30.16 59.42 -44.91
CA GLY A 25 -30.86 58.48 -44.04
C GLY A 25 -30.50 57.02 -44.37
N VAL A 26 -30.50 56.65 -45.65
CA VAL A 26 -30.12 55.30 -46.10
C VAL A 26 -28.64 55.01 -45.86
N MET A 27 -27.74 55.98 -46.10
CA MET A 27 -26.31 55.83 -45.78
C MET A 27 -26.06 55.68 -44.28
N MET A 28 -26.76 56.43 -43.44
CA MET A 28 -26.61 56.36 -41.98
C MET A 28 -27.09 55.00 -41.44
N VAL A 29 -28.24 54.50 -41.93
CA VAL A 29 -28.74 53.16 -41.58
C VAL A 29 -27.80 52.07 -42.11
N GLY A 30 -27.27 52.23 -43.33
CA GLY A 30 -26.27 51.32 -43.90
C GLY A 30 -25.00 51.25 -43.05
N LEU A 31 -24.47 52.40 -42.60
CA LEU A 31 -23.30 52.44 -41.71
C LEU A 31 -23.58 51.75 -40.37
N ILE A 32 -24.73 52.01 -39.74
CA ILE A 32 -25.11 51.35 -38.47
C ILE A 32 -25.22 49.83 -38.64
N LEU A 33 -25.83 49.35 -39.74
CA LEU A 33 -25.93 47.92 -40.01
C LEU A 33 -24.56 47.28 -40.24
N THR A 34 -23.70 47.92 -41.04
CA THR A 34 -22.36 47.39 -41.33
C THR A 34 -21.47 47.34 -40.09
N THR A 35 -21.53 48.33 -39.19
CA THR A 35 -20.76 48.30 -37.94
C THR A 35 -21.27 47.21 -37.00
N LEU A 36 -22.58 47.00 -36.92
CA LEU A 36 -23.17 45.97 -36.05
C LEU A 36 -22.81 44.56 -36.52
N VAL A 37 -22.83 44.31 -37.84
CA VAL A 37 -22.37 43.05 -38.44
C VAL A 37 -20.87 42.87 -38.27
N ALA A 38 -20.06 43.92 -38.46
CA ALA A 38 -18.61 43.82 -38.23
C ALA A 38 -18.30 43.48 -36.77
N THR A 39 -19.00 44.10 -35.81
CA THR A 39 -18.81 43.85 -34.37
C THR A 39 -19.21 42.44 -33.99
N SER A 40 -20.31 41.91 -34.54
CA SER A 40 -20.75 40.54 -34.28
C SER A 40 -19.77 39.50 -34.83
N VAL A 41 -19.23 39.72 -36.04
CA VAL A 41 -18.22 38.85 -36.64
C VAL A 41 -16.91 38.87 -35.85
N VAL A 42 -16.44 40.05 -35.44
CA VAL A 42 -15.21 40.18 -34.63
C VAL A 42 -15.39 39.51 -33.26
N SER A 43 -16.54 39.69 -32.61
CA SER A 43 -16.85 39.04 -31.34
C SER A 43 -16.91 37.51 -31.48
N ALA A 44 -17.61 37.00 -32.51
CA ALA A 44 -17.70 35.56 -32.78
C ALA A 44 -16.34 34.94 -33.14
N ALA A 45 -15.51 35.66 -33.90
CA ALA A 45 -14.14 35.24 -34.21
C ALA A 45 -13.27 35.21 -32.94
N GLY A 46 -13.41 36.21 -32.06
CA GLY A 46 -12.69 36.28 -30.79
C GLY A 46 -13.06 35.15 -29.83
N THR A 47 -14.34 34.84 -29.65
CA THR A 47 -14.78 33.72 -28.79
C THR A 47 -14.35 32.36 -29.35
N SER A 48 -14.42 32.18 -30.67
CA SER A 48 -13.97 30.97 -31.34
C SER A 48 -12.46 30.76 -31.20
N ALA A 49 -11.67 31.81 -31.43
CA ALA A 49 -10.22 31.79 -31.27
C ALA A 49 -9.80 31.56 -29.80
N SER A 50 -10.50 32.19 -28.85
CA SER A 50 -10.29 31.98 -27.42
C SER A 50 -10.62 30.57 -26.95
N THR A 51 -11.72 30.00 -27.46
CA THR A 51 -12.12 28.61 -27.16
C THR A 51 -11.11 27.62 -27.74
N ARG A 52 -10.72 27.81 -29.00
CA ARG A 52 -9.67 27.00 -29.65
C ARG A 52 -8.36 27.07 -28.87
N SER A 53 -7.93 28.27 -28.48
CA SER A 53 -6.71 28.48 -27.69
C SER A 53 -6.81 27.80 -26.33
N GLY A 54 -7.96 27.86 -25.67
CA GLY A 54 -8.21 27.13 -24.41
C GLY A 54 -8.14 25.60 -24.54
N VAL A 55 -8.75 25.03 -25.58
CA VAL A 55 -8.71 23.58 -25.85
C VAL A 55 -7.29 23.13 -26.20
N GLN A 56 -6.55 23.92 -26.97
CA GLN A 56 -5.14 23.65 -27.29
C GLN A 56 -4.24 23.71 -26.04
N ALA A 57 -4.46 24.68 -25.15
CA ALA A 57 -3.73 24.81 -23.90
C ALA A 57 -4.00 23.61 -22.97
N GLN A 58 -5.27 23.20 -22.85
CA GLN A 58 -5.65 22.03 -22.07
C GLN A 58 -5.02 20.75 -22.63
N ALA A 59 -5.15 20.52 -23.94
CA ALA A 59 -4.56 19.34 -24.59
C ALA A 59 -3.03 19.30 -24.45
N ALA A 60 -2.36 20.45 -24.49
CA ALA A 60 -0.92 20.54 -24.23
C ALA A 60 -0.59 20.19 -22.77
N ALA A 61 -1.39 20.65 -21.81
CA ALA A 61 -1.21 20.32 -20.40
C ALA A 61 -1.38 18.82 -20.15
N ASP A 62 -2.43 18.20 -20.70
CA ASP A 62 -2.70 16.76 -20.57
C ASP A 62 -1.59 15.92 -21.23
N ALA A 63 -1.10 16.35 -22.39
CA ALA A 63 0.07 15.74 -23.04
C ALA A 63 1.32 15.83 -22.16
N GLY A 64 1.51 16.93 -21.45
CA GLY A 64 2.59 17.09 -20.48
C GLY A 64 2.47 16.11 -19.30
N ILE A 65 1.28 15.93 -18.72
CA ILE A 65 1.04 14.95 -17.66
C ILE A 65 1.40 13.54 -18.15
N ALA A 66 0.95 13.17 -19.36
CA ALA A 66 1.26 11.88 -19.96
C ALA A 66 2.77 11.69 -20.20
N ALA A 67 3.46 12.71 -20.70
CA ALA A 67 4.90 12.68 -20.95
C ALA A 67 5.72 12.55 -19.66
N ALA A 68 5.37 13.33 -18.63
CA ALA A 68 6.04 13.26 -17.33
C ALA A 68 5.79 11.90 -16.66
N ARG A 69 4.55 11.38 -16.73
CA ARG A 69 4.22 10.05 -16.22
C ARG A 69 5.01 8.96 -16.95
N ALA A 70 5.08 9.01 -18.28
CA ALA A 70 5.89 8.08 -19.08
C ALA A 70 7.38 8.16 -18.72
N GLY A 71 7.91 9.37 -18.52
CA GLY A 71 9.28 9.59 -18.04
C GLY A 71 9.52 8.94 -16.69
N LEU A 72 8.57 9.04 -15.75
CA LEU A 72 8.66 8.43 -14.42
C LEU A 72 8.62 6.90 -14.41
N TYR A 73 8.16 6.24 -15.47
CA TYR A 73 8.32 4.78 -15.63
C TYR A 73 9.76 4.38 -15.99
N THR A 74 10.59 5.33 -16.43
CA THR A 74 12.00 5.08 -16.77
C THR A 74 12.89 5.50 -15.59
N PRO A 75 13.57 4.56 -14.91
CA PRO A 75 14.43 4.86 -13.78
C PRO A 75 15.46 5.95 -14.11
N GLY A 76 15.61 6.94 -13.22
CA GLY A 76 16.57 8.04 -13.38
C GLY A 76 16.17 9.13 -14.39
N ASN A 77 15.15 8.94 -15.21
CA ASN A 77 14.77 9.92 -16.25
C ASN A 77 14.36 11.28 -15.66
N CYS A 78 13.64 11.27 -14.54
CA CYS A 78 13.27 12.50 -13.83
C CYS A 78 14.49 13.33 -13.42
N ALA A 79 15.53 12.69 -12.90
CA ALA A 79 16.76 13.34 -12.47
C ALA A 79 17.65 13.76 -13.65
N ALA A 80 17.54 13.04 -14.77
CA ALA A 80 18.26 13.32 -16.01
C ALA A 80 17.63 14.46 -16.85
N GLN A 81 16.47 14.99 -16.45
CA GLN A 81 15.91 16.18 -17.09
C GLN A 81 16.86 17.38 -16.94
N PRO A 82 16.92 18.31 -17.93
CA PRO A 82 17.79 19.49 -17.86
C PRO A 82 17.62 20.31 -16.57
N SER A 83 16.38 20.37 -16.07
CA SER A 83 16.06 20.75 -14.70
C SER A 83 15.43 19.52 -14.04
N PRO A 84 16.05 18.92 -13.01
CA PRO A 84 15.52 17.74 -12.35
C PRO A 84 14.06 17.94 -11.90
N GLY A 85 13.20 16.99 -12.25
CA GLY A 85 11.77 17.07 -11.93
C GLY A 85 10.94 17.97 -12.85
N THR A 86 11.52 18.54 -13.92
CA THR A 86 10.79 19.39 -14.87
C THR A 86 10.83 18.81 -16.28
N TYR A 87 9.67 18.51 -16.86
CA TYR A 87 9.55 18.06 -18.25
C TYR A 87 9.04 19.20 -19.12
N THR A 88 9.73 19.49 -20.22
CA THR A 88 9.34 20.55 -21.16
C THR A 88 9.25 20.01 -22.58
N SER A 89 8.33 20.58 -23.37
CA SER A 89 8.27 20.39 -24.82
C SER A 89 8.60 21.70 -25.52
N THR A 90 9.36 21.60 -26.62
CA THR A 90 9.66 22.73 -27.52
C THR A 90 8.94 22.60 -28.87
N GLY A 91 7.92 21.75 -28.97
CA GLY A 91 7.14 21.51 -30.17
C GLY A 91 6.06 22.58 -30.46
N THR A 92 5.16 22.29 -31.40
CA THR A 92 4.05 23.18 -31.77
C THR A 92 3.03 23.40 -30.64
N LEU A 93 2.88 22.42 -29.75
CA LEU A 93 2.21 22.56 -28.45
C LEU A 93 3.28 22.46 -27.36
N THR A 94 3.41 23.52 -26.58
CA THR A 94 4.41 23.62 -25.52
C THR A 94 3.75 23.34 -24.17
N TYR A 95 4.42 22.53 -23.37
CA TYR A 95 4.03 22.26 -21.99
C TYR A 95 5.26 22.38 -21.09
N THR A 96 5.01 22.72 -19.84
CA THR A 96 5.98 22.65 -18.76
C THR A 96 5.32 21.89 -17.62
N VAL A 97 5.91 20.76 -17.24
CA VAL A 97 5.42 19.93 -16.15
C VAL A 97 6.42 19.97 -15.03
N THR A 98 5.95 20.25 -13.82
CA THR A 98 6.75 20.13 -12.60
C THR A 98 6.28 18.94 -11.80
N VAL A 99 7.22 18.07 -11.42
CA VAL A 99 6.99 16.94 -10.53
C VAL A 99 7.12 17.42 -9.10
N GLN A 100 6.14 17.06 -8.29
CA GLN A 100 6.19 17.19 -6.85
C GLN A 100 5.92 15.83 -6.22
N PHE A 101 6.52 15.58 -5.05
CA PHE A 101 6.34 14.35 -4.29
C PHE A 101 5.93 14.65 -2.86
N ASP A 102 5.30 13.69 -2.21
CA ASP A 102 4.95 13.75 -0.80
C ASP A 102 5.50 12.53 -0.07
N ALA A 103 6.38 12.80 0.90
CA ALA A 103 7.00 11.82 1.79
C ALA A 103 6.46 11.91 3.24
N GLY A 104 5.28 12.51 3.44
CA GLY A 104 4.61 12.67 4.74
C GLY A 104 4.71 14.09 5.33
N SER A 105 5.56 14.94 4.78
CA SER A 105 5.72 16.36 5.18
C SER A 105 4.98 17.34 4.25
N GLY A 106 4.14 16.83 3.35
CA GLY A 106 3.51 17.62 2.30
C GLY A 106 4.34 17.67 1.02
N TRP A 107 3.87 18.48 0.08
CA TRP A 107 4.36 18.48 -1.30
C TRP A 107 5.68 19.23 -1.47
N GLN A 108 6.68 18.53 -1.99
CA GLN A 108 8.01 19.05 -2.30
C GLN A 108 8.29 18.96 -3.79
N ALA A 109 8.88 19.99 -4.39
CA ALA A 109 9.27 19.97 -5.79
C ALA A 109 10.54 19.12 -6.00
N GLY A 110 10.54 18.29 -7.03
CA GLY A 110 11.67 17.43 -7.36
C GLY A 110 11.25 16.00 -7.73
N CYS A 111 12.24 15.14 -7.87
CA CYS A 111 12.01 13.74 -8.21
C CYS A 111 11.62 12.91 -6.99
N PRO A 112 10.78 11.88 -7.17
CA PRO A 112 10.40 10.96 -6.09
C PRO A 112 11.62 10.31 -5.44
N THR A 113 11.51 10.06 -4.14
CA THR A 113 12.50 9.39 -3.29
C THR A 113 11.97 8.04 -2.80
N SER A 114 12.80 7.27 -2.10
CA SER A 114 12.42 5.95 -1.54
C SER A 114 11.37 6.02 -0.42
N THR A 115 11.01 7.22 0.05
CA THR A 115 9.95 7.45 1.05
C THR A 115 8.71 8.13 0.47
N THR A 116 8.69 8.34 -0.85
CA THR A 116 7.55 8.96 -1.52
C THR A 116 6.34 8.04 -1.50
N SER A 117 5.22 8.55 -1.00
CA SER A 117 3.93 7.85 -1.01
C SER A 117 3.04 8.27 -2.18
N ARG A 118 3.15 9.55 -2.58
CA ARG A 118 2.33 10.15 -3.64
C ARG A 118 3.16 11.09 -4.48
N ILE A 119 2.81 11.19 -5.75
CA ILE A 119 3.35 12.20 -6.66
C ILE A 119 2.23 13.08 -7.19
N ARG A 120 2.59 14.31 -7.50
CA ARG A 120 1.75 15.30 -8.14
C ARG A 120 2.49 15.83 -9.36
N LEU A 121 1.80 15.83 -10.49
CA LEU A 121 2.27 16.41 -11.73
C LEU A 121 1.46 17.69 -11.98
N LEU A 122 2.14 18.83 -12.04
CA LEU A 122 1.56 20.13 -12.37
C LEU A 122 2.01 20.51 -13.77
N SER A 123 1.11 20.40 -14.74
CA SER A 123 1.40 20.68 -16.15
C SER A 123 0.74 21.97 -16.59
N THR A 124 1.53 22.95 -17.02
CA THR A 124 1.05 24.17 -17.65
C THR A 124 1.21 24.06 -19.17
N GLY A 125 0.08 24.01 -19.88
CA GLY A 125 0.02 23.98 -21.33
C GLY A 125 -0.12 25.37 -21.94
N THR A 126 0.55 25.56 -23.08
CA THR A 126 0.55 26.80 -23.86
C THR A 126 0.11 26.50 -25.30
N PRO A 127 -0.86 27.24 -25.85
CA PRO A 127 -1.44 26.98 -27.15
C PRO A 127 -0.52 27.49 -28.26
N GLN A 128 -0.57 26.83 -29.42
CA GLN A 128 0.19 27.22 -30.60
C GLN A 128 -0.21 28.61 -31.13
N SER A 129 -1.47 29.01 -30.94
CA SER A 129 -2.01 30.27 -31.45
C SER A 129 -2.58 31.14 -30.32
N PRO A 130 -2.30 32.45 -30.33
CA PRO A 130 -2.88 33.37 -29.36
C PRO A 130 -4.40 33.44 -29.51
N ALA A 131 -5.09 33.77 -28.40
CA ALA A 131 -6.55 33.79 -28.34
C ALA A 131 -7.19 34.83 -29.27
N MET A 132 -6.46 35.88 -29.67
CA MET A 132 -6.87 36.90 -30.65
C MET A 132 -5.66 37.51 -31.37
N ALA A 133 -5.86 38.02 -32.58
CA ALA A 133 -4.86 38.80 -33.30
C ALA A 133 -4.51 40.07 -32.49
N GLY A 134 -3.23 40.24 -32.12
CA GLY A 134 -2.74 41.34 -31.28
C GLY A 134 -2.65 41.05 -29.78
N SER A 135 -3.12 39.89 -29.31
CA SER A 135 -2.89 39.44 -27.93
C SER A 135 -1.50 38.84 -27.81
N THR A 136 -0.64 39.45 -27.00
CA THR A 136 0.75 39.01 -26.75
C THR A 136 0.87 37.98 -25.63
N THR A 137 -0.19 37.76 -24.85
CA THR A 137 -0.22 36.80 -23.75
C THR A 137 -0.95 35.53 -24.17
N PRO A 138 -0.25 34.40 -24.39
CA PRO A 138 -0.91 33.14 -24.70
C PRO A 138 -1.76 32.68 -23.52
N ARG A 139 -2.98 32.21 -23.80
CA ARG A 139 -3.87 31.66 -22.77
C ARG A 139 -3.29 30.35 -22.26
N THR A 140 -2.95 30.27 -20.98
CA THR A 140 -2.43 29.03 -20.40
C THR A 140 -3.53 28.24 -19.70
N ARG A 141 -3.31 26.94 -19.53
CA ARG A 141 -4.12 26.06 -18.69
C ARG A 141 -3.18 25.23 -17.82
N THR A 142 -3.54 25.03 -16.55
CA THR A 142 -2.73 24.24 -15.64
C THR A 142 -3.53 23.07 -15.13
N VAL A 143 -3.06 21.86 -15.40
CA VAL A 143 -3.69 20.61 -14.98
C VAL A 143 -2.85 20.00 -13.87
N GLU A 144 -3.53 19.50 -12.85
CA GLU A 144 -2.93 18.76 -11.75
C GLU A 144 -3.40 17.31 -11.78
N ALA A 145 -2.45 16.38 -11.83
CA ALA A 145 -2.72 14.96 -11.65
C ALA A 145 -1.93 14.40 -10.47
N ILE A 146 -2.62 13.71 -9.56
CA ILE A 146 -2.04 13.07 -8.37
C ILE A 146 -2.11 11.56 -8.54
N TYR A 147 -0.98 10.89 -8.37
CA TYR A 147 -0.87 9.43 -8.43
C TYR A 147 -0.31 8.89 -7.12
N ASN A 148 -0.70 7.66 -6.78
CA ASN A 148 0.07 6.88 -5.81
C ASN A 148 1.47 6.62 -6.39
N TRP A 149 2.48 6.54 -5.52
CA TRP A 149 3.82 6.13 -5.91
C TRP A 149 4.07 4.70 -5.42
N LEU A 150 4.38 3.80 -6.35
CA LEU A 150 4.66 2.41 -6.03
C LEU A 150 6.16 2.23 -5.90
N ILE A 151 6.60 1.67 -4.78
CA ILE A 151 8.01 1.38 -4.50
C ILE A 151 8.19 -0.14 -4.50
N PRO A 152 9.22 -0.68 -5.19
CA PRO A 152 9.53 -2.10 -5.13
C PRO A 152 9.85 -2.63 -3.74
N GLY A 153 9.61 -3.92 -3.58
CA GLY A 153 9.91 -4.68 -2.37
C GLY A 153 8.67 -5.21 -1.65
N PRO A 154 8.86 -5.82 -0.46
CA PRO A 154 7.75 -6.35 0.33
C PRO A 154 6.79 -5.22 0.73
N THR A 155 5.52 -5.39 0.37
CA THR A 155 4.45 -4.46 0.73
C THR A 155 3.79 -4.91 2.04
N PRO A 156 3.72 -4.06 3.07
CA PRO A 156 2.98 -4.34 4.30
C PRO A 156 1.54 -4.76 3.99
N SER A 157 1.13 -5.94 4.44
CA SER A 157 -0.22 -6.48 4.25
C SER A 157 -0.55 -7.53 5.32
N GLY A 158 -1.83 -7.85 5.48
CA GLY A 158 -2.30 -8.93 6.34
C GLY A 158 -2.57 -8.57 7.81
N THR A 159 -3.06 -9.56 8.55
CA THR A 159 -3.31 -9.55 10.01
C THR A 159 -2.02 -9.62 10.82
N SER A 160 -2.12 -9.39 12.14
CA SER A 160 -1.00 -9.46 13.08
C SER A 160 -0.58 -10.92 13.30
N VAL A 161 -1.52 -11.74 13.78
CA VAL A 161 -1.30 -13.16 14.03
C VAL A 161 -2.35 -13.95 13.27
N ASN A 162 -1.92 -14.77 12.32
CA ASN A 162 -2.74 -15.70 11.57
C ASN A 162 -2.42 -17.14 11.97
N LEU A 163 -3.40 -17.81 12.58
CA LEU A 163 -3.33 -19.23 12.93
C LEU A 163 -4.33 -20.00 12.07
N TYR A 164 -3.86 -20.68 11.02
CA TYR A 164 -4.78 -21.37 10.12
C TYR A 164 -5.51 -22.52 10.83
N SER A 165 -4.78 -23.47 11.43
CA SER A 165 -5.36 -24.62 12.13
C SER A 165 -5.72 -24.33 13.59
N GLY A 166 -5.63 -23.07 14.02
CA GLY A 166 -5.87 -22.65 15.40
C GLY A 166 -4.64 -22.73 16.29
N GLY A 167 -4.86 -22.56 17.59
CA GLY A 167 -3.78 -22.63 18.55
C GLY A 167 -4.22 -22.49 19.99
N GLU A 168 -3.22 -22.64 20.85
CA GLU A 168 -3.33 -22.53 22.29
C GLU A 168 -2.39 -21.43 22.80
N VAL A 169 -2.94 -20.53 23.60
CA VAL A 169 -2.20 -19.47 24.29
C VAL A 169 -2.25 -19.74 25.79
N GLU A 170 -1.08 -20.06 26.34
CA GLU A 170 -0.84 -20.28 27.76
C GLU A 170 0.13 -19.21 28.30
N ALA A 171 -0.19 -17.95 28.06
CA ALA A 171 0.67 -16.82 28.42
C ALA A 171 0.28 -16.19 29.76
N ASN A 172 1.25 -15.58 30.44
CA ASN A 172 1.08 -14.72 31.62
C ASN A 172 1.38 -13.25 31.26
N SER A 173 1.11 -12.87 30.02
CA SER A 173 1.60 -11.63 29.42
C SER A 173 0.58 -11.05 28.43
N SER A 174 0.92 -9.89 27.88
CA SER A 174 0.07 -9.17 26.95
C SER A 174 0.60 -9.25 25.51
N PHE A 175 -0.32 -9.48 24.58
CA PHE A 175 -0.11 -9.39 23.14
C PHE A 175 -0.66 -8.07 22.65
N ASP A 176 0.19 -7.19 22.13
CA ASP A 176 -0.26 -5.94 21.52
C ASP A 176 -0.57 -6.13 20.03
N LEU A 177 -1.86 -6.10 19.71
CA LEU A 177 -2.43 -6.34 18.38
C LEU A 177 -3.13 -5.08 17.82
N SER A 178 -2.93 -3.91 18.46
CA SER A 178 -3.85 -2.77 18.39
C SER A 178 -3.85 -2.00 17.06
N GLU A 179 -2.82 -2.12 16.21
CA GLU A 179 -2.67 -1.27 15.00
C GLU A 179 -3.23 -1.87 13.70
N SER A 180 -4.42 -2.50 13.72
CA SER A 180 -5.21 -2.97 12.54
C SER A 180 -5.08 -4.45 12.16
N GLY A 181 -4.27 -5.25 12.84
CA GLY A 181 -4.09 -6.66 12.47
C GLY A 181 -5.02 -7.63 13.19
N GLY A 182 -5.19 -7.50 14.51
CA GLY A 182 -5.89 -8.49 15.33
C GLY A 182 -5.28 -9.89 15.28
N LEU A 183 -5.89 -10.84 15.99
CA LEU A 183 -5.59 -12.26 15.89
C LEU A 183 -6.70 -12.94 15.08
N VAL A 184 -6.31 -13.70 14.06
CA VAL A 184 -7.24 -14.43 13.20
C VAL A 184 -6.94 -15.93 13.29
N VAL A 185 -7.97 -16.71 13.57
CA VAL A 185 -7.98 -18.17 13.44
C VAL A 185 -8.88 -18.56 12.27
N GLN A 186 -8.31 -19.14 11.21
CA GLN A 186 -9.07 -19.37 9.97
C GLN A 186 -9.93 -20.63 10.00
N ASN A 187 -9.34 -21.77 10.37
CA ASN A 187 -9.96 -23.09 10.30
C ASN A 187 -9.65 -23.96 11.53
N GLY A 188 -9.52 -23.32 12.69
CA GLY A 188 -9.20 -23.99 13.95
C GLY A 188 -9.97 -23.43 15.14
N ASN A 189 -9.57 -23.86 16.33
CA ASN A 189 -10.06 -23.32 17.59
C ASN A 189 -8.98 -22.43 18.22
N LEU A 190 -9.41 -21.43 18.99
CA LEU A 190 -8.52 -20.67 19.86
C LEU A 190 -8.77 -21.08 21.31
N LEU A 191 -7.75 -21.66 21.94
CA LEU A 191 -7.77 -22.00 23.35
C LEU A 191 -6.89 -21.03 24.12
N CYS A 192 -7.43 -20.45 25.19
CA CYS A 192 -6.65 -19.69 26.15
C CYS A 192 -6.75 -20.36 27.52
N ASN A 193 -5.65 -21.00 27.95
CA ASN A 193 -5.68 -21.97 29.04
C ASN A 193 -4.96 -21.48 30.31
N LYS A 194 -4.34 -20.28 30.28
CA LYS A 194 -3.56 -19.75 31.40
C LYS A 194 -4.04 -18.37 31.84
N ASN A 195 -3.94 -18.12 33.14
CA ASN A 195 -4.37 -16.86 33.75
C ASN A 195 -3.52 -15.69 33.26
N ASN A 196 -4.14 -14.53 33.07
CA ASN A 196 -3.50 -13.25 32.75
C ASN A 196 -2.94 -13.13 31.32
N SER A 197 -3.36 -14.01 30.40
CA SER A 197 -3.20 -13.75 28.96
C SER A 197 -4.09 -12.58 28.56
N VAL A 198 -3.50 -11.52 27.98
CA VAL A 198 -4.26 -10.34 27.53
C VAL A 198 -4.00 -10.08 26.05
N PHE A 199 -5.06 -10.05 25.24
CA PHE A 199 -5.01 -9.66 23.83
C PHE A 199 -5.45 -8.20 23.68
N ASN A 200 -4.53 -7.29 23.36
CA ASN A 200 -4.83 -5.88 23.08
C ASN A 200 -5.16 -5.69 21.60
N GLY A 201 -6.38 -6.04 21.22
CA GLY A 201 -6.90 -5.85 19.88
C GLY A 201 -8.06 -6.80 19.61
N ASN A 202 -8.44 -6.91 18.33
CA ASN A 202 -9.58 -7.72 17.93
C ASN A 202 -9.17 -9.18 17.72
N VAL A 203 -10.10 -10.10 18.01
CA VAL A 203 -9.91 -11.54 17.80
C VAL A 203 -11.03 -12.07 16.90
N THR A 204 -10.65 -12.75 15.83
CA THR A 204 -11.60 -13.40 14.91
C THR A 204 -11.30 -14.88 14.82
N VAL A 205 -12.31 -15.73 15.04
CA VAL A 205 -12.22 -17.19 14.94
C VAL A 205 -13.26 -17.65 13.91
N ALA A 206 -12.82 -17.90 12.68
CA ALA A 206 -13.67 -18.08 11.50
C ALA A 206 -13.90 -19.55 11.09
N GLY A 207 -13.34 -20.53 11.83
CA GLY A 207 -13.43 -21.94 11.47
C GLY A 207 -14.86 -22.47 11.41
N ASN A 208 -15.15 -23.38 10.48
CA ASN A 208 -16.46 -24.05 10.43
C ASN A 208 -16.51 -25.22 11.41
N SER A 209 -17.72 -25.57 11.87
CA SER A 209 -17.94 -26.70 12.79
C SER A 209 -17.30 -28.00 12.25
N PRO A 210 -16.58 -28.79 13.07
CA PRO A 210 -16.47 -28.70 14.54
C PRO A 210 -15.41 -27.69 15.07
N ASN A 211 -14.67 -27.02 14.18
CA ASN A 211 -13.69 -25.99 14.55
C ASN A 211 -14.40 -24.64 14.78
N GLY A 212 -13.66 -23.53 14.87
CA GLY A 212 -14.25 -22.20 14.98
C GLY A 212 -14.74 -21.80 16.36
N ASN A 213 -14.25 -22.47 17.40
CA ASN A 213 -14.61 -22.18 18.78
C ASN A 213 -13.51 -21.34 19.46
N LEU A 214 -13.96 -20.46 20.34
CA LEU A 214 -13.11 -19.74 21.29
C LEU A 214 -13.33 -20.35 22.67
N THR A 215 -12.27 -20.67 23.41
CA THR A 215 -12.38 -21.19 24.77
C THR A 215 -11.41 -20.51 25.70
N PHE A 216 -11.95 -19.86 26.73
CA PHE A 216 -11.22 -19.31 27.86
C PHE A 216 -11.40 -20.27 29.05
N SER A 217 -10.40 -21.10 29.30
CA SER A 217 -10.36 -22.00 30.46
C SER A 217 -9.87 -21.29 31.73
N ALA A 218 -9.29 -20.09 31.58
CA ALA A 218 -8.62 -19.31 32.61
C ALA A 218 -9.00 -17.81 32.53
N THR A 219 -8.38 -16.94 33.34
CA THR A 219 -8.62 -15.48 33.33
C THR A 219 -7.94 -14.79 32.14
N CYS A 220 -8.38 -15.12 30.92
CA CYS A 220 -7.94 -14.49 29.68
C CYS A 220 -8.78 -13.25 29.38
N ALA A 221 -8.16 -12.19 28.87
CA ALA A 221 -8.87 -10.96 28.52
C ALA A 221 -8.61 -10.57 27.06
N VAL A 222 -9.66 -10.15 26.36
CA VAL A 222 -9.55 -9.46 25.08
C VAL A 222 -9.99 -8.02 25.27
N ASN A 223 -9.12 -7.06 24.98
CA ASN A 223 -9.40 -5.63 25.14
C ASN A 223 -10.13 -5.02 23.94
N GLY A 224 -10.21 -5.71 22.81
CA GLY A 224 -10.99 -5.31 21.63
C GLY A 224 -12.24 -6.17 21.42
N ASP A 225 -12.70 -6.22 20.17
CA ASP A 225 -13.88 -6.96 19.75
C ASP A 225 -13.55 -8.43 19.43
N VAL A 226 -14.52 -9.30 19.65
CA VAL A 226 -14.40 -10.73 19.42
C VAL A 226 -15.49 -11.21 18.46
N ALA A 227 -15.09 -11.87 17.37
CA ALA A 227 -15.99 -12.54 16.44
C ALA A 227 -15.68 -14.04 16.39
N VAL A 228 -16.67 -14.90 16.66
CA VAL A 228 -16.52 -16.36 16.73
C VAL A 228 -17.58 -17.03 15.87
N GLN A 229 -17.17 -17.84 14.92
CA GLN A 229 -18.08 -18.52 13.99
C GLN A 229 -19.02 -19.49 14.71
N ASN A 230 -18.52 -20.24 15.69
CA ASN A 230 -19.29 -21.22 16.44
C ASN A 230 -19.48 -20.78 17.90
N THR A 231 -18.90 -21.51 18.86
CA THR A 231 -19.15 -21.26 20.29
C THR A 231 -18.02 -20.46 20.93
N ALA A 232 -18.37 -19.41 21.67
CA ALA A 232 -17.48 -18.71 22.59
C ALA A 232 -17.72 -19.20 24.03
N THR A 233 -16.80 -19.99 24.56
CA THR A 233 -16.80 -20.43 25.96
C THR A 233 -15.93 -19.49 26.78
N LEU A 234 -16.55 -18.59 27.55
CA LEU A 234 -15.84 -17.51 28.23
C LEU A 234 -15.28 -17.92 29.60
N GLY A 235 -15.73 -19.03 30.21
CA GLY A 235 -15.18 -19.53 31.47
C GLY A 235 -15.00 -18.44 32.53
N SER A 236 -13.74 -18.08 32.84
CA SER A 236 -13.38 -16.95 33.72
C SER A 236 -12.75 -15.75 32.98
N GLY A 237 -12.68 -15.80 31.66
CA GLY A 237 -12.16 -14.74 30.82
C GLY A 237 -13.19 -13.65 30.50
N THR A 238 -12.71 -12.56 29.90
CA THR A 238 -13.50 -11.36 29.60
C THR A 238 -13.24 -10.84 28.19
N VAL A 239 -14.26 -10.21 27.61
CA VAL A 239 -14.21 -9.43 26.37
C VAL A 239 -14.63 -8.00 26.73
N ASN A 240 -13.72 -7.05 26.58
CA ASN A 240 -13.99 -5.66 26.95
C ASN A 240 -14.69 -4.89 25.82
N GLY A 241 -14.56 -5.35 24.57
CA GLY A 241 -15.34 -4.85 23.43
C GLY A 241 -16.64 -5.62 23.20
N ASP A 242 -17.09 -5.65 21.95
CA ASP A 242 -18.27 -6.37 21.51
C ASP A 242 -17.96 -7.87 21.29
N LEU A 243 -18.93 -8.74 21.57
CA LEU A 243 -18.87 -10.17 21.28
C LEU A 243 -19.91 -10.55 20.24
N THR A 244 -19.46 -11.07 19.11
CA THR A 244 -20.31 -11.69 18.10
C THR A 244 -20.02 -13.18 18.04
N ALA A 245 -21.01 -14.03 18.32
CA ALA A 245 -20.80 -15.48 18.30
C ALA A 245 -22.03 -16.26 17.82
N GLY A 246 -21.81 -17.43 17.20
CA GLY A 246 -22.90 -18.38 16.92
C GLY A 246 -23.63 -18.84 18.19
N ALA A 247 -22.85 -19.12 19.24
CA ALA A 247 -23.34 -19.36 20.59
C ALA A 247 -22.32 -18.87 21.64
N VAL A 248 -22.77 -18.62 22.86
CA VAL A 248 -21.90 -18.24 23.99
C VAL A 248 -22.17 -19.11 25.21
N SER A 249 -21.15 -19.34 26.03
CA SER A 249 -21.25 -20.02 27.32
C SER A 249 -20.39 -19.29 28.37
N PRO A 250 -20.97 -18.77 29.47
CA PRO A 250 -22.40 -18.83 29.85
C PRO A 250 -23.30 -17.99 28.92
N ASN A 251 -24.59 -18.35 28.84
CA ASN A 251 -25.61 -17.59 28.10
C ASN A 251 -26.75 -17.18 29.07
N PRO A 252 -27.01 -15.88 29.30
CA PRO A 252 -26.30 -14.72 28.74
C PRO A 252 -24.86 -14.60 29.24
N PRO A 253 -23.96 -13.90 28.51
CA PRO A 253 -22.55 -13.77 28.90
C PRO A 253 -22.32 -12.95 30.17
N GLY A 254 -23.33 -12.22 30.67
CA GLY A 254 -23.23 -11.47 31.93
C GLY A 254 -22.05 -10.49 31.94
N SER A 255 -21.28 -10.47 33.02
CA SER A 255 -20.11 -9.59 33.18
C SER A 255 -18.88 -10.02 32.36
N HIS A 256 -18.95 -11.12 31.61
CA HIS A 256 -17.84 -11.56 30.77
C HIS A 256 -17.71 -10.72 29.48
N VAL A 257 -18.74 -9.96 29.10
CA VAL A 257 -18.71 -9.07 27.94
C VAL A 257 -19.12 -7.68 28.41
N THR A 258 -18.24 -6.69 28.22
CA THR A 258 -18.54 -5.30 28.61
C THR A 258 -19.30 -4.55 27.51
N GLY A 259 -19.04 -4.88 26.25
CA GLY A 259 -19.78 -4.36 25.09
C GLY A 259 -21.07 -5.13 24.80
N THR A 260 -21.47 -5.11 23.52
CA THR A 260 -22.68 -5.75 23.02
C THR A 260 -22.44 -7.20 22.68
N TYR A 261 -23.32 -8.10 23.14
CA TYR A 261 -23.38 -9.48 22.65
C TYR A 261 -24.39 -9.62 21.51
N THR A 262 -23.93 -10.10 20.36
CA THR A 262 -24.75 -10.42 19.19
C THR A 262 -24.69 -11.93 18.90
N GLN A 263 -25.84 -12.61 19.00
CA GLN A 263 -25.97 -14.05 18.70
C GLN A 263 -26.27 -14.31 17.22
N GLY A 264 -25.72 -15.39 16.66
CA GLY A 264 -26.12 -15.95 15.37
C GLY A 264 -25.55 -15.24 14.15
N SER A 265 -24.58 -14.34 14.35
CA SER A 265 -23.83 -13.73 13.26
C SER A 265 -22.61 -14.56 12.89
N ILE A 266 -22.32 -14.61 11.59
CA ILE A 266 -21.11 -15.21 11.03
C ILE A 266 -19.90 -14.34 11.37
N ALA A 267 -18.75 -14.97 11.62
CA ALA A 267 -17.49 -14.25 11.72
C ALA A 267 -17.18 -13.55 10.37
N PRO A 268 -16.52 -12.39 10.37
CA PRO A 268 -16.08 -11.77 9.13
C PRO A 268 -15.25 -12.73 8.28
N PRO A 269 -15.37 -12.70 6.93
CA PRO A 269 -14.54 -13.52 6.07
C PRO A 269 -13.07 -13.20 6.30
N THR A 270 -12.24 -14.25 6.35
CA THR A 270 -10.79 -14.12 6.51
C THR A 270 -10.10 -14.28 5.16
N ALA A 271 -8.95 -13.64 4.98
CA ALA A 271 -8.15 -13.82 3.76
C ALA A 271 -7.77 -15.31 3.60
N PRO A 272 -7.78 -15.87 2.38
CA PRO A 272 -7.37 -17.25 2.17
C PRO A 272 -5.88 -17.43 2.49
N TRP A 273 -5.48 -18.68 2.74
CA TRP A 273 -4.06 -19.01 2.85
C TRP A 273 -3.34 -18.75 1.52
N VAL A 274 -2.09 -18.34 1.63
CA VAL A 274 -1.23 -18.01 0.50
C VAL A 274 -0.07 -18.99 0.50
N ASP A 275 0.17 -19.65 -0.63
CA ASP A 275 1.29 -20.59 -0.77
C ASP A 275 2.57 -19.82 -1.10
N VAL A 276 3.35 -19.49 -0.08
CA VAL A 276 4.60 -18.72 -0.24
C VAL A 276 5.73 -19.67 -0.61
N THR A 277 6.21 -19.55 -1.85
CA THR A 277 7.30 -20.39 -2.38
C THR A 277 8.65 -19.68 -2.30
N TYR A 278 9.74 -20.42 -2.52
CA TYR A 278 11.08 -19.82 -2.65
C TYR A 278 11.25 -19.17 -4.03
N THR A 279 10.91 -17.87 -4.11
CA THR A 279 11.03 -17.07 -5.34
C THR A 279 11.92 -15.84 -5.10
N PRO A 280 13.27 -15.98 -5.20
CA PRO A 280 14.21 -14.89 -4.92
C PRO A 280 14.03 -13.62 -5.77
N SER A 281 13.43 -13.75 -6.96
CA SER A 281 13.23 -12.63 -7.88
C SER A 281 12.21 -11.60 -7.40
N ASP A 282 11.36 -11.98 -6.45
CA ASP A 282 10.31 -11.12 -5.91
C ASP A 282 10.86 -10.18 -4.84
N TRP A 283 11.96 -10.58 -4.19
CA TRP A 283 12.63 -9.82 -3.15
C TRP A 283 13.51 -8.73 -3.76
N ARG A 284 12.99 -7.50 -3.73
CA ARG A 284 13.67 -6.32 -4.25
C ARG A 284 13.74 -5.23 -3.20
N ASP A 285 14.79 -4.42 -3.24
CA ASP A 285 14.87 -3.21 -2.42
C ASP A 285 14.04 -2.08 -3.02
N SER A 286 14.00 -0.93 -2.35
CA SER A 286 13.23 0.23 -2.79
C SER A 286 13.70 0.84 -4.12
N THR A 287 14.87 0.44 -4.64
CA THR A 287 15.37 0.84 -5.95
C THR A 287 14.98 -0.14 -7.07
N GLY A 288 14.46 -1.32 -6.70
CA GLY A 288 14.17 -2.42 -7.62
C GLY A 288 15.31 -3.42 -7.78
N ALA A 289 16.45 -3.21 -7.11
CA ALA A 289 17.55 -4.16 -7.11
C ALA A 289 17.17 -5.42 -6.33
N GLN A 290 17.50 -6.59 -6.87
CA GLN A 290 17.19 -7.85 -6.20
C GLN A 290 18.08 -8.05 -4.97
N PHE A 291 17.51 -8.63 -3.91
CA PHE A 291 18.26 -8.99 -2.72
C PHE A 291 19.38 -9.98 -3.08
N ALA A 292 20.57 -9.78 -2.53
CA ALA A 292 21.68 -10.70 -2.79
C ALA A 292 21.43 -12.04 -2.08
N VAL A 293 21.58 -13.15 -2.81
CA VAL A 293 21.35 -14.50 -2.27
C VAL A 293 22.65 -15.07 -1.70
N LYS A 294 22.62 -15.54 -0.46
CA LYS A 294 23.65 -16.37 0.19
C LYS A 294 23.08 -17.76 0.42
N VAL A 295 23.67 -18.79 -0.18
CA VAL A 295 23.20 -20.17 -0.10
C VAL A 295 23.96 -20.93 0.98
N ALA A 296 23.26 -21.58 1.91
CA ALA A 296 23.88 -22.46 2.90
C ALA A 296 23.91 -23.92 2.40
N PRO A 297 24.96 -24.70 2.73
CA PRO A 297 26.15 -24.31 3.50
C PRO A 297 27.27 -23.63 2.68
N THR A 298 27.09 -23.43 1.37
CA THR A 298 28.16 -23.03 0.43
C THR A 298 28.73 -21.63 0.70
N ASP A 299 27.86 -20.62 0.83
CA ASP A 299 28.22 -19.21 1.03
C ASP A 299 28.13 -18.79 2.50
N THR A 300 27.38 -19.55 3.31
CA THR A 300 27.13 -19.25 4.73
C THR A 300 26.87 -20.55 5.49
N PRO A 301 27.32 -20.69 6.76
CA PRO A 301 27.09 -21.92 7.52
C PRO A 301 25.60 -22.14 7.83
N CYS A 302 25.22 -23.41 8.04
CA CYS A 302 23.91 -23.82 8.57
C CYS A 302 23.75 -23.54 10.08
N SER A 303 24.32 -22.42 10.54
CA SER A 303 24.28 -22.01 11.94
C SER A 303 24.33 -20.49 12.05
N PHE A 304 23.46 -19.93 12.88
CA PHE A 304 23.61 -18.56 13.36
C PHE A 304 24.74 -18.50 14.39
N VAL A 305 25.60 -17.49 14.24
CA VAL A 305 26.76 -17.25 15.10
C VAL A 305 26.73 -15.82 15.60
N ASN A 306 27.40 -15.56 16.73
CA ASN A 306 27.58 -14.20 17.24
C ASN A 306 28.27 -13.33 16.19
N GLY A 307 27.64 -12.20 15.84
CA GLY A 307 28.21 -11.26 14.87
C GLY A 307 27.15 -10.62 13.97
N ASN A 308 27.60 -10.13 12.82
CA ASN A 308 26.75 -9.39 11.89
C ASN A 308 26.15 -10.30 10.82
N LEU A 309 24.88 -10.07 10.49
CA LEU A 309 24.20 -10.70 9.36
C LEU A 309 23.62 -9.62 8.43
N GLY A 310 24.06 -9.61 7.19
CA GLY A 310 23.55 -8.71 6.16
C GLY A 310 24.43 -8.68 4.92
N GLY A 311 24.05 -7.86 3.94
CA GLY A 311 24.77 -7.74 2.69
C GLY A 311 25.95 -6.76 2.76
N PRO A 312 26.82 -6.78 1.74
CA PRO A 312 27.87 -5.78 1.59
C PRO A 312 27.27 -4.37 1.60
N SER A 313 27.90 -3.43 2.32
CA SER A 313 27.47 -2.04 2.39
C SER A 313 26.02 -1.81 2.86
N GLY A 314 25.43 -2.75 3.61
CA GLY A 314 24.07 -2.64 4.11
C GLY A 314 22.96 -3.00 3.11
N SER A 315 23.31 -3.59 1.96
CA SER A 315 22.32 -4.09 1.01
C SER A 315 21.52 -5.27 1.58
N PRO A 316 20.20 -5.36 1.33
CA PRO A 316 19.39 -6.49 1.77
C PRO A 316 19.83 -7.84 1.19
N ILE A 317 19.59 -8.92 1.94
CA ILE A 317 19.97 -10.27 1.52
C ILE A 317 18.87 -11.32 1.72
N ILE A 318 18.95 -12.37 0.91
CA ILE A 318 18.29 -13.64 1.15
C ILE A 318 19.35 -14.64 1.65
N VAL A 319 19.06 -15.31 2.76
CA VAL A 319 19.82 -16.42 3.30
C VAL A 319 19.04 -17.69 2.99
N ASN A 320 19.44 -18.40 1.93
CA ASN A 320 18.82 -19.64 1.52
C ASN A 320 19.42 -20.81 2.31
N MET A 321 18.70 -21.26 3.34
CA MET A 321 19.06 -22.37 4.22
C MET A 321 18.23 -23.64 3.93
N LEU A 322 17.58 -23.73 2.77
CA LEU A 322 16.82 -24.92 2.37
C LEU A 322 17.72 -26.17 2.21
N GLY A 323 19.02 -25.99 1.99
CA GLY A 323 20.01 -27.07 1.98
C GLY A 323 20.46 -27.55 3.37
N CYS A 324 20.04 -26.90 4.44
CA CYS A 324 20.41 -27.27 5.81
C CYS A 324 19.50 -28.38 6.34
N VAL A 325 20.03 -29.60 6.42
CA VAL A 325 19.33 -30.74 7.04
C VAL A 325 19.04 -30.41 8.51
N GLY A 326 17.77 -30.45 8.90
CA GLY A 326 17.34 -30.04 10.26
C GLY A 326 17.15 -28.53 10.45
N GLY A 327 17.29 -27.72 9.40
CA GLY A 327 17.21 -26.26 9.48
C GLY A 327 18.47 -25.61 10.05
N PRO A 328 18.48 -24.28 10.22
CA PRO A 328 19.60 -23.58 10.83
C PRO A 328 19.68 -23.84 12.33
N SER A 329 20.90 -24.07 12.80
CA SER A 329 21.21 -24.19 14.23
C SER A 329 21.66 -22.85 14.83
N ALA A 330 21.75 -22.77 16.15
CA ALA A 330 22.39 -21.64 16.83
C ALA A 330 23.07 -22.13 18.12
N GLY A 331 24.12 -21.42 18.55
CA GLY A 331 24.71 -21.63 19.87
C GLY A 331 23.84 -21.05 20.98
N ASN A 332 24.12 -21.41 22.23
CA ASN A 332 23.47 -20.77 23.38
C ASN A 332 23.90 -19.31 23.51
N ASN A 333 22.94 -18.43 23.81
CA ASN A 333 23.13 -16.98 23.99
C ASN A 333 23.77 -16.35 22.73
N THR A 334 23.23 -16.69 21.56
CA THR A 334 23.68 -16.13 20.29
C THR A 334 22.96 -14.80 20.03
N THR A 335 23.72 -13.76 19.71
CA THR A 335 23.22 -12.47 19.26
C THR A 335 23.67 -12.21 17.83
N VAL A 336 22.71 -12.03 16.93
CA VAL A 336 22.90 -11.72 15.52
C VAL A 336 22.51 -10.27 15.28
N ALA A 337 23.47 -9.42 14.94
CA ALA A 337 23.21 -8.02 14.63
C ALA A 337 22.96 -7.85 13.11
N LEU A 338 21.77 -7.38 12.74
CA LEU A 338 21.38 -7.13 11.37
C LEU A 338 22.04 -5.84 10.86
N THR A 339 22.70 -5.90 9.71
CA THR A 339 23.25 -4.70 9.03
C THR A 339 22.39 -4.22 7.86
N SER A 340 21.35 -4.99 7.53
CA SER A 340 20.42 -4.76 6.44
C SER A 340 19.15 -5.56 6.70
N ASP A 341 18.15 -5.42 5.82
CA ASP A 341 17.02 -6.35 5.76
C ASP A 341 17.51 -7.77 5.40
N VAL A 342 16.94 -8.80 6.05
CA VAL A 342 17.36 -10.21 5.90
C VAL A 342 16.17 -11.14 5.80
N VAL A 343 16.11 -11.92 4.73
CA VAL A 343 15.12 -12.98 4.53
C VAL A 343 15.78 -14.32 4.71
N ILE A 344 15.22 -15.20 5.54
CA ILE A 344 15.78 -16.52 5.82
C ILE A 344 14.78 -17.57 5.37
N PHE A 345 15.16 -18.36 4.38
CA PHE A 345 14.38 -19.50 3.93
C PHE A 345 14.96 -20.80 4.49
N ALA A 346 14.16 -21.58 5.21
CA ALA A 346 14.58 -22.89 5.71
C ALA A 346 13.38 -23.83 5.80
N ASN A 347 13.62 -25.14 5.68
CA ASN A 347 12.55 -26.13 5.79
C ASN A 347 11.98 -26.24 7.21
N GLN A 348 12.75 -25.82 8.21
CA GLN A 348 12.32 -25.78 9.61
C GLN A 348 13.18 -24.78 10.39
N PHE A 349 12.70 -24.38 11.57
CA PHE A 349 13.45 -23.54 12.50
C PHE A 349 13.36 -24.15 13.90
N ASN A 350 14.30 -25.03 14.22
CA ASN A 350 14.27 -25.79 15.45
C ASN A 350 15.30 -25.27 16.47
N PHE A 351 14.86 -24.43 17.40
CA PHE A 351 15.68 -23.89 18.48
C PHE A 351 15.37 -24.56 19.83
N THR A 352 14.94 -25.83 19.81
CA THR A 352 14.64 -26.57 21.04
C THR A 352 15.86 -26.82 21.93
N THR A 353 17.07 -26.76 21.39
CA THR A 353 18.32 -26.92 22.15
C THR A 353 18.97 -25.60 22.53
N VAL A 354 18.38 -24.46 22.13
CA VAL A 354 18.96 -23.13 22.28
C VAL A 354 18.36 -22.41 23.48
N ASN A 355 19.24 -21.98 24.39
CA ASN A 355 18.84 -21.26 25.60
C ASN A 355 18.64 -19.75 25.38
N GLY A 356 19.14 -19.19 24.30
CA GLY A 356 18.97 -17.78 23.95
C GLY A 356 19.44 -17.50 22.53
N LEU A 357 18.55 -16.94 21.71
CA LEU A 357 18.84 -16.42 20.38
C LEU A 357 18.21 -15.03 20.27
N GLN A 358 19.01 -14.04 19.86
CA GLN A 358 18.57 -12.66 19.73
C GLN A 358 18.98 -12.11 18.37
N PHE A 359 18.06 -11.40 17.72
CA PHE A 359 18.32 -10.58 16.54
C PHE A 359 18.19 -9.12 16.94
N THR A 360 19.26 -8.34 16.71
CA THR A 360 19.32 -6.90 17.02
C THR A 360 19.62 -6.11 15.76
N SER A 361 19.44 -4.79 15.81
CA SER A 361 20.03 -3.93 14.79
C SER A 361 21.50 -3.68 15.11
N SER A 362 22.36 -3.66 14.09
CA SER A 362 23.76 -3.26 14.25
C SER A 362 23.93 -1.73 14.36
N SER A 363 22.85 -0.98 14.14
CA SER A 363 22.82 0.48 14.13
C SER A 363 21.51 0.98 14.73
N SER A 364 21.21 2.28 14.61
CA SER A 364 19.89 2.82 14.96
C SER A 364 18.84 2.66 13.84
N ALA A 365 19.21 2.05 12.71
CA ALA A 365 18.28 1.82 11.61
C ALA A 365 17.33 0.66 11.93
N VAL A 366 16.09 0.79 11.43
CA VAL A 366 15.12 -0.30 11.45
C VAL A 366 15.49 -1.32 10.36
N HIS A 367 15.56 -2.59 10.74
CA HIS A 367 15.79 -3.70 9.83
C HIS A 367 14.64 -4.69 9.89
N ARG A 368 14.28 -5.24 8.72
CA ARG A 368 13.25 -6.27 8.61
C ARG A 368 13.89 -7.66 8.52
N LEU A 369 13.28 -8.61 9.22
CA LEU A 369 13.72 -10.00 9.32
C LEU A 369 12.58 -10.94 8.97
N TRP A 370 12.78 -11.83 8.01
CA TRP A 370 11.77 -12.85 7.67
C TRP A 370 12.30 -14.24 7.97
N PHE A 371 11.49 -15.03 8.67
CA PHE A 371 11.65 -16.48 8.80
C PHE A 371 10.57 -17.14 7.96
N ILE A 372 10.99 -17.80 6.87
CA ILE A 372 10.08 -18.38 5.90
C ILE A 372 10.37 -19.87 5.78
N THR A 373 9.39 -20.68 6.14
CA THR A 373 9.29 -22.06 5.69
C THR A 373 8.36 -22.07 4.48
N PRO A 374 8.87 -22.36 3.26
CA PRO A 374 8.05 -22.31 2.06
C PRO A 374 6.85 -23.25 2.12
N ASP A 375 5.72 -22.85 1.59
CA ASP A 375 4.65 -23.78 1.24
C ASP A 375 4.80 -24.15 -0.23
N ASN A 376 5.33 -25.36 -0.48
CA ASN A 376 5.69 -25.78 -1.83
C ASN A 376 4.53 -26.46 -2.57
N VAL A 377 3.37 -26.59 -1.93
CA VAL A 377 2.18 -27.20 -2.53
C VAL A 377 1.20 -26.09 -2.88
N ALA A 378 0.93 -25.92 -4.17
CA ALA A 378 0.03 -24.88 -4.66
C ALA A 378 -1.45 -25.31 -4.51
N ASP A 379 -1.95 -25.40 -3.28
CA ASP A 379 -3.32 -25.83 -2.96
C ASP A 379 -4.12 -24.81 -2.13
N HIS A 380 -3.56 -23.62 -1.89
CA HIS A 380 -4.12 -22.54 -1.07
C HIS A 380 -4.49 -23.02 0.34
N LYS A 381 -3.68 -23.93 0.90
CA LYS A 381 -3.79 -24.45 2.26
C LYS A 381 -2.39 -24.64 2.82
N PRO A 382 -2.20 -24.49 4.14
CA PRO A 382 -0.92 -24.77 4.74
C PRO A 382 -0.58 -26.25 4.58
N THR A 383 0.41 -26.55 3.75
CA THR A 383 0.88 -27.91 3.55
C THR A 383 2.27 -28.10 4.18
N CYS A 384 2.29 -28.53 5.45
CA CYS A 384 3.52 -28.88 6.15
C CYS A 384 3.96 -30.31 5.80
N ASN A 385 5.08 -30.44 5.10
CA ASN A 385 5.62 -31.74 4.71
C ASN A 385 6.36 -32.44 5.86
N THR A 386 5.63 -33.14 6.73
CA THR A 386 6.20 -33.84 7.89
C THR A 386 6.78 -35.22 7.57
N ALA A 387 6.85 -35.63 6.29
CA ALA A 387 7.47 -36.89 5.90
C ALA A 387 8.92 -36.95 6.41
N PRO A 388 9.42 -38.08 6.95
CA PRO A 388 10.72 -38.11 7.62
C PRO A 388 11.86 -37.58 6.74
N ALA A 389 12.75 -36.75 7.31
CA ALA A 389 13.88 -36.16 6.60
C ALA A 389 14.81 -37.17 5.90
N ALA A 390 14.87 -38.41 6.43
CA ALA A 390 15.66 -39.49 5.82
C ALA A 390 15.10 -39.94 4.45
N THR A 391 13.81 -39.71 4.21
CA THR A 391 13.08 -40.14 3.01
C THR A 391 12.65 -38.99 2.12
N ASP A 392 12.61 -37.77 2.64
CA ASP A 392 12.22 -36.58 1.88
C ASP A 392 13.16 -35.39 2.17
N PRO A 393 13.95 -34.91 1.20
CA PRO A 393 14.79 -33.72 1.37
C PRO A 393 13.97 -32.42 1.54
N ALA A 394 12.68 -32.43 1.21
CA ALA A 394 11.74 -31.35 1.46
C ALA A 394 11.00 -31.51 2.80
N HIS A 395 11.50 -32.35 3.72
CA HIS A 395 10.96 -32.46 5.07
C HIS A 395 10.96 -31.12 5.80
N GLN A 396 9.80 -30.78 6.34
CA GLN A 396 9.52 -29.59 7.13
C GLN A 396 9.12 -29.97 8.55
N ASP A 397 9.37 -29.04 9.46
CA ASP A 397 9.05 -29.17 10.87
C ASP A 397 8.72 -27.80 11.46
N ASP A 398 8.19 -27.81 12.67
CA ASP A 398 7.67 -26.65 13.37
C ASP A 398 8.75 -25.58 13.66
N PHE A 399 8.30 -24.32 13.77
CA PHE A 399 9.10 -23.24 14.34
C PHE A 399 9.12 -23.40 15.86
N ASN A 400 10.18 -24.00 16.37
CA ASN A 400 10.29 -24.36 17.78
C ASN A 400 11.21 -23.41 18.55
N VAL A 401 10.71 -22.83 19.65
CA VAL A 401 11.48 -22.03 20.60
C VAL A 401 11.36 -22.64 21.99
N LYS A 402 12.47 -23.15 22.54
CA LYS A 402 12.47 -23.67 23.92
C LYS A 402 12.53 -22.54 24.94
N ASN A 403 13.60 -21.74 24.91
CA ASN A 403 13.85 -20.78 25.98
C ASN A 403 13.58 -19.34 25.53
N THR A 404 14.59 -18.62 25.08
CA THR A 404 14.44 -17.22 24.67
C THR A 404 14.73 -17.07 23.19
N LEU A 405 13.76 -16.55 22.45
CA LEU A 405 13.96 -15.96 21.13
C LEU A 405 13.52 -14.50 21.19
N THR A 406 14.41 -13.59 20.81
CA THR A 406 14.12 -12.16 20.71
C THR A 406 14.34 -11.70 19.27
N ALA A 407 13.26 -11.41 18.57
CA ALA A 407 13.23 -10.76 17.26
C ALA A 407 12.49 -9.43 17.39
N SER A 408 12.98 -8.62 18.34
CA SER A 408 12.46 -7.32 18.71
C SER A 408 13.60 -6.63 19.44
N ASP A 409 14.19 -5.64 18.78
CA ASP A 409 15.21 -4.80 19.39
C ASP A 409 14.62 -3.41 19.51
N VAL A 410 14.69 -2.81 20.69
CA VAL A 410 14.14 -1.46 20.94
C VAL A 410 15.32 -0.55 21.19
N ILE A 411 15.60 0.32 20.23
CA ILE A 411 16.60 1.38 20.39
C ILE A 411 15.82 2.68 20.62
N GLN A 412 15.84 3.16 21.87
CA GLN A 412 15.03 4.30 22.34
C GLN A 412 13.52 4.01 22.31
N THR A 413 12.76 4.69 21.44
CA THR A 413 11.30 4.55 21.29
C THR A 413 10.92 3.84 19.99
N THR A 414 11.89 3.35 19.22
CA THR A 414 11.67 2.74 17.91
C THR A 414 12.12 1.29 17.92
N ASN A 415 11.28 0.41 17.40
CA ASN A 415 11.61 -0.99 17.18
C ASN A 415 12.61 -1.08 16.03
N ALA A 416 13.86 -1.39 16.34
CA ALA A 416 14.97 -1.49 15.40
C ALA A 416 14.98 -2.82 14.61
N VAL A 417 14.21 -3.82 15.05
CA VAL A 417 13.97 -5.07 14.30
C VAL A 417 12.47 -5.34 14.21
N GLN A 418 11.98 -5.47 12.98
CA GLN A 418 10.62 -5.91 12.63
C GLN A 418 10.70 -7.30 11.99
N ALA A 419 9.96 -8.26 12.50
CA ALA A 419 10.08 -9.66 12.15
C ALA A 419 8.78 -10.26 11.61
N MET A 420 8.91 -11.11 10.59
CA MET A 420 7.80 -11.91 10.09
C MET A 420 8.14 -13.40 10.14
N LEU A 421 7.21 -14.18 10.70
CA LEU A 421 7.21 -15.62 10.63
C LEU A 421 6.13 -16.03 9.63
N TYR A 422 6.53 -16.81 8.63
CA TYR A 422 5.62 -17.54 7.78
C TYR A 422 6.02 -19.01 7.76
N THR A 423 5.10 -19.89 8.10
CA THR A 423 5.32 -21.34 8.03
C THR A 423 3.99 -22.09 7.84
N PRO A 424 3.91 -23.09 6.94
CA PRO A 424 2.76 -23.98 6.88
C PRO A 424 2.70 -24.96 8.09
N CYS A 425 3.78 -25.04 8.88
CA CYS A 425 3.86 -25.85 10.10
C CYS A 425 3.40 -25.04 11.32
N ALA A 426 3.65 -25.52 12.54
CA ALA A 426 3.23 -24.85 13.77
C ALA A 426 4.31 -23.89 14.30
N LEU A 427 3.88 -22.90 15.07
CA LEU A 427 4.73 -22.19 16.01
C LEU A 427 4.59 -22.83 17.39
N VAL A 428 5.70 -23.32 17.96
CA VAL A 428 5.73 -23.92 19.29
C VAL A 428 6.72 -23.17 20.15
N THR A 429 6.22 -22.43 21.13
CA THR A 429 7.07 -21.70 22.09
C THR A 429 6.80 -22.13 23.52
N LYS A 430 7.88 -22.38 24.28
CA LYS A 430 7.77 -22.90 25.65
C LYS A 430 7.98 -21.84 26.72
N ASN A 431 8.87 -20.87 26.53
CA ASN A 431 9.21 -19.89 27.57
C ASN A 431 9.02 -18.44 27.11
N ASN A 432 10.07 -17.80 26.58
CA ASN A 432 10.09 -16.39 26.25
C ASN A 432 10.21 -16.21 24.73
N LEU A 433 9.16 -15.68 24.11
CA LEU A 433 9.20 -15.18 22.75
C LEU A 433 9.01 -13.67 22.83
N THR A 434 10.01 -12.89 22.46
CA THR A 434 9.83 -11.44 22.26
C THR A 434 9.79 -11.20 20.76
N TRP A 435 8.61 -10.83 20.27
CA TRP A 435 8.34 -10.69 18.84
C TRP A 435 7.80 -9.31 18.52
N ASN A 436 8.36 -8.69 17.50
CA ASN A 436 7.82 -7.49 16.89
C ASN A 436 7.49 -7.80 15.44
N GLY A 437 6.23 -7.69 15.01
CA GLY A 437 5.87 -7.83 13.60
C GLY A 437 4.67 -8.74 13.36
N GLN A 438 4.79 -9.73 12.47
CA GLN A 438 3.70 -10.62 12.03
C GLN A 438 4.01 -12.11 12.19
N ILE A 439 2.98 -12.91 12.47
CA ILE A 439 3.09 -14.37 12.59
C ILE A 439 2.01 -15.04 11.75
N TYR A 440 2.41 -15.91 10.82
CA TYR A 440 1.55 -16.74 9.97
C TYR A 440 1.95 -18.19 10.13
N THR A 441 1.02 -19.00 10.62
CA THR A 441 1.25 -20.41 10.94
C THR A 441 0.13 -21.27 10.37
N GLY A 442 0.51 -22.41 9.82
CA GLY A 442 -0.41 -23.31 9.15
C GLY A 442 -0.98 -24.39 10.05
N SER A 443 -0.13 -24.99 10.88
CA SER A 443 -0.52 -26.06 11.81
C SER A 443 -0.87 -25.51 13.20
N TYR A 444 -1.43 -26.36 14.06
CA TYR A 444 -1.88 -25.96 15.39
C TYR A 444 -0.72 -25.43 16.23
N SER A 445 -0.77 -24.16 16.61
CA SER A 445 0.35 -23.49 17.28
C SER A 445 0.15 -23.38 18.79
N THR A 446 1.24 -23.39 19.55
CA THR A 446 1.22 -23.29 21.02
C THR A 446 2.17 -22.19 21.48
N ILE A 447 1.65 -21.23 22.23
CA ILE A 447 2.42 -20.12 22.79
C ILE A 447 2.31 -20.13 24.30
N VAL A 448 3.41 -20.46 25.00
CA VAL A 448 3.40 -20.72 26.44
C VAL A 448 4.30 -19.74 27.21
N ASN A 449 3.95 -19.52 28.48
CA ASN A 449 4.69 -18.78 29.51
C ASN A 449 4.69 -17.27 29.33
N ASN A 450 5.75 -16.65 28.81
CA ASN A 450 5.90 -15.19 28.84
C ASN A 450 6.23 -14.61 27.45
N PRO A 451 5.37 -14.81 26.43
CA PRO A 451 5.53 -14.14 25.16
C PRO A 451 5.28 -12.63 25.31
N VAL A 452 6.13 -11.80 24.71
CA VAL A 452 5.86 -10.38 24.51
C VAL A 452 5.71 -10.18 23.02
N TYR A 453 4.55 -9.68 22.61
CA TYR A 453 4.24 -9.49 21.21
C TYR A 453 3.82 -8.04 20.97
N THR A 454 4.40 -7.43 19.94
CA THR A 454 4.01 -6.12 19.43
C THR A 454 3.79 -6.25 17.94
N TYR A 455 2.64 -5.81 17.46
CA TYR A 455 2.35 -5.79 16.04
C TYR A 455 3.16 -4.73 15.31
N ASP A 456 3.70 -5.11 14.16
CA ASP A 456 4.20 -4.21 13.13
C ASP A 456 3.97 -4.87 11.77
N GLN A 457 3.59 -4.11 10.75
CA GLN A 457 3.20 -4.68 9.48
C GLN A 457 4.41 -4.82 8.55
N VAL A 458 4.82 -6.05 8.28
CA VAL A 458 6.03 -6.36 7.50
C VAL A 458 5.68 -6.79 6.07
N GLY A 459 4.71 -7.69 5.92
CA GLY A 459 4.33 -8.32 4.64
C GLY A 459 5.38 -9.28 4.07
N ILE A 460 5.08 -9.89 2.91
CA ILE A 460 5.99 -10.79 2.18
C ILE A 460 6.09 -10.32 0.72
N ALA A 461 7.28 -10.39 0.13
CA ALA A 461 7.45 -10.07 -1.28
C ALA A 461 6.64 -11.02 -2.18
N GLY A 462 5.93 -10.46 -3.16
CA GLY A 462 5.16 -11.24 -4.13
C GLY A 462 3.72 -11.56 -3.70
N TYR A 463 3.29 -11.16 -2.50
CA TYR A 463 1.98 -11.57 -1.96
C TYR A 463 1.28 -10.47 -1.17
N ASP A 464 -0.05 -10.40 -1.29
CA ASP A 464 -0.94 -9.61 -0.45
C ASP A 464 -1.62 -10.53 0.56
N LEU A 465 -1.20 -10.44 1.82
CA LEU A 465 -1.74 -11.29 2.89
C LEU A 465 -3.14 -10.85 3.35
N SER A 466 -3.61 -9.67 2.96
CA SER A 466 -4.97 -9.19 3.26
C SER A 466 -6.01 -9.76 2.30
N THR A 467 -5.61 -10.09 1.08
CA THR A 467 -6.52 -10.61 0.03
C THR A 467 -6.20 -12.03 -0.40
N GLY A 468 -5.01 -12.51 -0.05
CA GLY A 468 -4.45 -13.77 -0.50
C GLY A 468 -3.98 -13.76 -1.97
N ALA A 469 -3.86 -12.58 -2.58
CA ALA A 469 -3.49 -12.45 -3.98
C ALA A 469 -1.96 -12.46 -4.19
N VAL A 470 -1.52 -12.98 -5.33
CA VAL A 470 -0.14 -12.83 -5.81
C VAL A 470 0.04 -11.43 -6.40
N ILE A 471 1.07 -10.71 -5.95
CA ILE A 471 1.44 -9.38 -6.45
C ILE A 471 2.66 -9.53 -7.35
N PRO A 472 2.59 -9.19 -8.65
CA PRO A 472 3.76 -9.17 -9.51
C PRO A 472 4.84 -8.22 -8.96
N PRO A 473 6.13 -8.61 -8.98
CA PRO A 473 7.18 -7.77 -8.45
C PRO A 473 7.34 -6.49 -9.28
N LEU A 474 7.35 -5.35 -8.59
CA LEU A 474 7.70 -4.08 -9.19
C LEU A 474 9.21 -4.06 -9.47
N LEU A 475 9.60 -3.82 -10.73
CA LEU A 475 11.02 -3.81 -11.11
C LEU A 475 11.70 -2.46 -10.84
N SER A 476 10.90 -1.40 -10.70
CA SER A 476 11.38 -0.06 -10.40
C SER A 476 10.29 0.78 -9.76
N PRO A 477 10.65 1.84 -9.00
CA PRO A 477 9.70 2.84 -8.55
C PRO A 477 8.94 3.45 -9.73
N GLN A 478 7.61 3.53 -9.63
CA GLN A 478 6.78 4.00 -10.73
C GLN A 478 5.45 4.61 -10.26
N PRO A 479 4.81 5.45 -11.10
CA PRO A 479 3.45 5.92 -10.85
C PRO A 479 2.46 4.75 -10.78
N GLY A 480 1.64 4.75 -9.73
CA GLY A 480 0.54 3.82 -9.51
C GLY A 480 -0.80 4.34 -10.02
N THR A 481 -1.86 4.05 -9.25
CA THR A 481 -3.22 4.47 -9.57
C THR A 481 -3.38 6.00 -9.52
N LEU A 482 -4.18 6.53 -10.45
CA LEU A 482 -4.59 7.93 -10.45
C LEU A 482 -5.55 8.17 -9.28
N ILE A 483 -5.23 9.13 -8.42
CA ILE A 483 -6.06 9.52 -7.27
C ILE A 483 -6.98 10.67 -7.67
N SER A 484 -6.43 11.67 -8.36
CA SER A 484 -7.16 12.88 -8.74
C SER A 484 -6.56 13.48 -10.00
N ASP A 485 -7.42 13.99 -10.87
CA ASP A 485 -7.07 14.78 -12.04
C ASP A 485 -8.01 15.98 -12.10
N ARG A 486 -7.47 17.20 -12.17
CA ARG A 486 -8.26 18.43 -12.19
C ARG A 486 -7.56 19.56 -12.93
N ASP A 487 -8.35 20.34 -13.66
CA ASP A 487 -7.94 21.66 -14.13
C ASP A 487 -7.86 22.59 -12.92
N LEU A 488 -6.65 23.05 -12.60
CA LEU A 488 -6.46 24.12 -11.64
C LEU A 488 -6.85 25.41 -12.36
N ALA A 489 -8.09 25.86 -12.11
CA ALA A 489 -8.58 27.12 -12.62
C ALA A 489 -7.52 28.21 -12.44
N GLY A 490 -6.92 28.66 -13.54
CA GLY A 490 -5.80 29.58 -13.52
C GLY A 490 -5.85 30.57 -14.67
N GLY A 491 -5.83 31.86 -14.31
CA GLY A 491 -5.40 32.98 -15.16
C GLY A 491 -6.49 33.72 -15.92
#